data_AF-A0A7Y0X6E1-F1
#
_entry.id   AF-A0A7Y0X6E1-F1
#
_cell.length_a   1.000
_cell.length_b   1.000
_cell.length_c   1.000
_cell.angle_alpha   90.00
_cell.angle_beta   90.00
_cell.angle_gamma   90.00
#
_symmetry.space_group_name_H-M   'P 1'
#
loop_
_entity.id
_entity.type
_entity.pdbx_description
1 polymer ?
#
loop_
_entity_poly.entity_id
_entity_poly.type
_entity_poly.pdbx_seq_one_letter_code
_entity_poly.pdbx_strand_id
1 'polypeptide(L)'
;VYRMIQKADTIGVFQIESRAQMSMLPRLKPACYYDLVIQIAIVRPGPIQGDMVHPFLKRRDHKEPVSYPSEEVKSVLERTMGVPIFQEQVIKLAMVAAGFSGGEADQLRRAVASWKKNGDLAKFRPNLINGLQERGYDLAFAERIF
;
A
#
# COMPACT_ATOMS: atom_id res chain seq x y z
N VAL A 1 -2.60 -12.74 -22.95
CA VAL A 1 -3.33 -11.78 -22.10
C VAL A 1 -2.42 -10.68 -21.53
N TYR A 2 -1.43 -10.97 -20.66
CA TYR A 2 -0.61 -9.92 -20.04
C TYR A 2 0.10 -8.97 -21.02
N ARG A 3 0.69 -9.46 -22.13
CA ARG A 3 1.34 -8.58 -23.13
C ARG A 3 0.40 -7.54 -23.75
N MET A 4 -0.89 -7.85 -23.90
CA MET A 4 -1.93 -6.93 -24.38
C MET A 4 -2.22 -5.88 -23.30
N ILE A 5 -2.41 -6.32 -22.06
CA ILE A 5 -2.60 -5.46 -20.90
C ILE A 5 -1.43 -4.48 -20.73
N GLN A 6 -0.19 -4.94 -20.83
CA GLN A 6 1.02 -4.11 -20.72
C GLN A 6 1.09 -3.01 -21.80
N LYS A 7 0.40 -3.18 -22.93
CA LYS A 7 0.30 -2.17 -24.00
C LYS A 7 -0.91 -1.24 -23.81
N ALA A 8 -1.62 -1.35 -22.69
CA ALA A 8 -2.88 -0.66 -22.42
C ALA A 8 -4.00 -0.94 -23.43
N ASP A 9 -3.96 -2.10 -24.10
CA ASP A 9 -5.02 -2.56 -24.98
C ASP A 9 -6.12 -3.26 -24.16
N THR A 10 -6.87 -2.46 -23.40
CA THR A 10 -7.80 -2.94 -22.35
C THR A 10 -9.20 -2.38 -22.43
N ILE A 11 -9.60 -1.83 -23.58
CA ILE A 11 -10.99 -1.40 -23.81
C ILE A 11 -11.92 -2.61 -23.68
N GLY A 12 -12.96 -2.51 -22.84
CA GLY A 12 -13.86 -3.62 -22.55
C GLY A 12 -13.33 -4.64 -21.54
N VAL A 13 -12.12 -4.42 -20.98
CA VAL A 13 -11.57 -5.26 -19.91
C VAL A 13 -11.93 -4.65 -18.56
N PHE A 14 -12.80 -5.33 -17.84
CA PHE A 14 -13.32 -4.91 -16.54
C PHE A 14 -12.21 -4.43 -15.58
N GLN A 15 -12.48 -3.32 -14.86
CA GLN A 15 -11.60 -2.65 -13.89
C GLN A 15 -10.35 -1.95 -14.43
N ILE A 16 -9.87 -2.25 -15.65
CA ILE A 16 -8.61 -1.69 -16.19
C ILE A 16 -8.76 -0.98 -17.54
N GLU A 17 -9.98 -0.60 -17.91
CA GLU A 17 -10.29 0.15 -19.14
C GLU A 17 -10.30 1.69 -18.98
N SER A 18 -10.31 2.19 -17.74
CA SER A 18 -10.36 3.64 -17.51
C SER A 18 -9.05 4.32 -17.93
N ARG A 19 -9.10 5.61 -18.31
CA ARG A 19 -7.89 6.37 -18.71
C ARG A 19 -6.77 6.32 -17.67
N ALA A 20 -7.12 6.42 -16.38
CA ALA A 20 -6.16 6.35 -15.28
C ALA A 20 -5.52 4.96 -15.15
N GLN A 21 -6.30 3.91 -15.37
CA GLN A 21 -5.78 2.53 -15.36
C GLN A 21 -4.89 2.30 -16.58
N MET A 22 -5.39 2.62 -17.78
CA MET A 22 -4.67 2.48 -19.05
C MET A 22 -3.33 3.22 -19.07
N SER A 23 -3.24 4.42 -18.47
CA SER A 23 -1.96 5.16 -18.41
C SER A 23 -0.94 4.52 -17.47
N MET A 24 -1.40 3.74 -16.49
CA MET A 24 -0.55 3.06 -15.52
C MET A 24 -0.06 1.70 -16.03
N LEU A 25 -0.85 0.98 -16.84
CA LEU A 25 -0.51 -0.37 -17.30
C LEU A 25 0.87 -0.49 -17.98
N PRO A 26 1.30 0.43 -18.88
CA PRO A 26 2.62 0.36 -19.49
C PRO A 26 3.77 0.68 -18.53
N ARG A 27 3.47 1.36 -17.41
CA ARG A 27 4.42 1.69 -16.35
C ARG A 27 4.58 0.51 -15.40
N LEU A 28 3.47 -0.05 -14.91
CA LEU A 28 3.49 -1.18 -13.98
C LEU A 28 3.88 -2.48 -14.69
N LYS A 29 3.50 -2.66 -15.96
CA LYS A 29 3.73 -3.88 -16.74
C LYS A 29 3.31 -5.16 -15.99
N PRO A 30 2.00 -5.39 -15.76
CA PRO A 30 1.54 -6.61 -15.08
C PRO A 30 2.00 -7.87 -15.80
N ALA A 31 2.60 -8.83 -15.09
CA ALA A 31 3.10 -10.10 -15.63
C ALA A 31 2.43 -11.33 -14.98
N CYS A 32 1.74 -11.15 -13.86
CA CYS A 32 0.97 -12.17 -13.17
C CYS A 32 -0.35 -11.61 -12.62
N TYR A 33 -1.19 -12.49 -12.07
CA TYR A 33 -2.47 -12.10 -11.50
C TYR A 33 -2.30 -11.08 -10.36
N TYR A 34 -1.30 -11.29 -9.50
CA TYR A 34 -1.08 -10.41 -8.35
C TYR A 34 -0.68 -8.98 -8.76
N ASP A 35 0.00 -8.83 -9.90
CA ASP A 35 0.27 -7.49 -10.44
C ASP A 35 -1.00 -6.75 -10.84
N LEU A 36 -2.03 -7.47 -11.32
CA LEU A 36 -3.34 -6.87 -11.62
C LEU A 36 -4.06 -6.44 -10.34
N VAL A 37 -3.93 -7.22 -9.26
CA VAL A 37 -4.46 -6.83 -7.94
C VAL A 37 -3.82 -5.52 -7.48
N ILE A 38 -2.48 -5.40 -7.61
CA ILE A 38 -1.76 -4.16 -7.28
C ILE A 38 -2.17 -3.01 -8.20
N GLN A 39 -2.22 -3.24 -9.52
CA GLN A 39 -2.63 -2.25 -10.52
C GLN A 39 -3.99 -1.62 -10.18
N ILE A 40 -4.97 -2.45 -9.84
CA ILE A 40 -6.32 -2.00 -9.50
C ILE A 40 -6.32 -1.22 -8.17
N ALA A 41 -5.49 -1.64 -7.20
CA ALA A 41 -5.42 -1.01 -5.89
C ALA A 41 -4.67 0.34 -5.92
N ILE A 42 -3.55 0.43 -6.63
CA ILE A 42 -2.65 1.59 -6.60
C ILE A 42 -3.19 2.79 -7.38
N VAL A 43 -4.04 2.57 -8.38
CA VAL A 43 -4.71 3.65 -9.14
C VAL A 43 -6.02 4.03 -8.44
N ARG A 44 -5.92 4.49 -7.20
CA ARG A 44 -7.05 4.96 -6.37
C ARG A 44 -6.67 6.22 -5.60
N PRO A 45 -7.63 7.07 -5.18
CA PRO A 45 -7.33 8.33 -4.50
C PRO A 45 -6.41 8.17 -3.28
N GLY A 46 -6.62 7.15 -2.44
CA GLY A 46 -5.80 6.92 -1.24
C GLY A 46 -4.32 6.73 -1.58
N PRO A 47 -3.94 5.69 -2.34
CA PRO A 47 -2.53 5.48 -2.72
C PRO A 47 -1.90 6.60 -3.55
N ILE A 48 -2.70 7.33 -4.35
CA ILE A 48 -2.21 8.49 -5.11
C ILE A 48 -1.89 9.67 -4.16
N GLN A 49 -2.78 9.97 -3.22
CA GLN A 49 -2.61 11.06 -2.25
C GLN A 49 -1.55 10.74 -1.20
N GLY A 50 -1.39 9.47 -0.82
CA GLY A 50 -0.37 8.99 0.11
C GLY A 50 1.00 8.71 -0.53
N ASP A 51 1.26 9.23 -1.73
CA ASP A 51 2.53 9.08 -2.48
C ASP A 51 3.06 7.63 -2.59
N MET A 52 2.15 6.66 -2.71
CA MET A 52 2.51 5.23 -2.76
C MET A 52 2.94 4.78 -4.17
N VAL A 53 2.46 5.49 -5.20
CA VAL A 53 2.62 5.11 -6.61
C VAL A 53 4.09 5.18 -7.05
N HIS A 54 4.77 6.29 -6.74
CA HIS A 54 6.13 6.53 -7.21
C HIS A 54 7.15 5.55 -6.59
N PRO A 55 7.19 5.36 -5.25
CA PRO A 55 8.10 4.39 -4.63
C PRO A 55 7.90 2.97 -5.15
N PHE A 56 6.64 2.53 -5.31
CA PHE A 56 6.35 1.19 -5.81
C PHE A 56 6.89 0.99 -7.23
N LEU A 57 6.61 1.92 -8.15
CA LEU A 57 7.08 1.81 -9.54
C LEU A 57 8.60 1.86 -9.65
N LYS A 58 9.28 2.73 -8.87
CA LYS A 58 10.74 2.80 -8.88
C LYS A 58 11.38 1.50 -8.40
N ARG A 59 10.87 0.92 -7.33
CA ARG A 59 11.34 -0.37 -6.79
C ARG A 59 11.06 -1.52 -7.76
N ARG A 60 9.89 -1.50 -8.40
CA ARG A 60 9.52 -2.47 -9.43
C ARG A 60 10.40 -2.40 -10.67
N ASP A 61 10.77 -1.20 -11.09
CA ASP A 61 11.71 -0.94 -12.18
C ASP A 61 13.18 -1.16 -11.79
N HIS A 62 13.47 -1.60 -10.56
CA HIS A 62 14.81 -1.75 -10.01
C HIS A 62 15.63 -0.44 -9.99
N LYS A 63 14.95 0.72 -10.00
CA LYS A 63 15.58 2.06 -9.90
C LYS A 63 15.89 2.45 -8.45
N GLU A 64 15.21 1.83 -7.50
CA GLU A 64 15.46 1.97 -6.07
C GLU A 64 15.49 0.57 -5.43
N PRO A 65 16.44 0.29 -4.51
CA PRO A 65 16.46 -0.97 -3.79
C PRO A 65 15.26 -1.07 -2.84
N VAL A 66 14.80 -2.29 -2.61
CA VAL A 66 13.81 -2.56 -1.57
C VAL A 66 14.53 -2.90 -0.27
N SER A 67 14.28 -2.13 0.78
CA SER A 67 14.79 -2.39 2.12
C SER A 67 13.64 -2.49 3.11
N TYR A 68 13.81 -3.34 4.13
CA TYR A 68 12.84 -3.51 5.20
C TYR A 68 13.54 -3.24 6.54
N PRO A 69 12.92 -2.49 7.46
CA PRO A 69 13.50 -2.24 8.78
C PRO A 69 13.47 -3.45 9.71
N SER A 70 12.66 -4.48 9.41
CA SER A 70 12.57 -5.73 10.18
C SER A 70 11.99 -6.87 9.33
N GLU A 71 12.14 -8.11 9.79
CA GLU A 71 11.53 -9.28 9.15
C GLU A 71 10.00 -9.27 9.30
N GLU A 72 9.46 -8.72 10.38
CA GLU A 72 8.01 -8.53 10.56
C GLU A 72 7.43 -7.61 9.49
N VAL A 73 8.08 -6.47 9.24
CA VAL A 73 7.64 -5.54 8.19
C VAL A 73 7.77 -6.17 6.81
N LYS A 74 8.85 -6.91 6.56
CA LYS A 74 9.06 -7.65 5.31
C LYS A 74 7.96 -8.67 5.08
N SER A 75 7.58 -9.45 6.09
CA SER A 75 6.51 -10.45 5.97
C SER A 75 5.15 -9.85 5.53
N VAL A 76 4.93 -8.55 5.81
CA VAL A 76 3.70 -7.84 5.44
C VAL A 76 3.81 -7.14 4.08
N LEU A 77 4.98 -6.56 3.78
CA LEU A 77 5.17 -5.66 2.64
C LEU A 77 6.01 -6.23 1.50
N GLU A 78 6.55 -7.44 1.61
CA GLU A 78 7.43 -8.01 0.59
C GLU A 78 6.77 -8.05 -0.79
N ARG A 79 5.50 -8.45 -0.80
CA ARG A 79 4.70 -8.60 -2.03
C ARG A 79 4.37 -7.27 -2.70
N THR A 80 4.48 -6.17 -1.96
CA THR A 80 4.25 -4.81 -2.45
C THR A 80 5.53 -3.97 -2.38
N MET A 81 6.70 -4.62 -2.39
CA MET A 81 8.01 -3.97 -2.44
C MET A 81 8.20 -2.91 -1.35
N GLY A 82 7.74 -3.19 -0.12
CA GLY A 82 7.90 -2.26 1.00
C GLY A 82 6.94 -1.06 0.97
N VAL A 83 5.85 -1.11 0.19
CA VAL A 83 4.83 -0.05 0.11
C VAL A 83 3.48 -0.57 0.61
N PRO A 84 2.82 0.08 1.58
CA PRO A 84 1.55 -0.38 2.15
C PRO A 84 0.35 -0.03 1.23
N ILE A 85 0.16 -0.78 0.15
CA ILE A 85 -0.87 -0.50 -0.87
C ILE A 85 -2.28 -0.93 -0.38
N PHE A 86 -2.36 -1.96 0.45
CA PHE A 86 -3.62 -2.53 0.91
C PHE A 86 -3.93 -2.14 2.36
N GLN A 87 -5.22 -1.97 2.66
CA GLN A 87 -5.68 -1.64 4.01
C GLN A 87 -5.30 -2.72 5.02
N GLU A 88 -5.35 -3.98 4.62
CA GLU A 88 -4.96 -5.14 5.41
C GLU A 88 -3.48 -5.11 5.78
N GLN A 89 -2.62 -4.49 4.97
CA GLN A 89 -1.20 -4.31 5.30
C GLN A 89 -1.03 -3.28 6.41
N VAL A 90 -1.76 -2.16 6.34
CA VAL A 90 -1.72 -1.12 7.41
C VAL A 90 -2.17 -1.72 8.74
N ILE A 91 -3.26 -2.49 8.75
CA ILE A 91 -3.76 -3.16 9.96
C ILE A 91 -2.75 -4.16 10.49
N LYS A 92 -2.16 -5.00 9.62
CA LYS A 92 -1.13 -5.96 10.01
C LYS A 92 0.11 -5.29 10.57
N LEU A 93 0.58 -4.20 9.95
CA LEU A 93 1.71 -3.41 10.44
C LEU A 93 1.42 -2.82 11.82
N ALA A 94 0.23 -2.29 12.06
CA ALA A 94 -0.14 -1.80 13.38
C ALA A 94 -0.04 -2.90 14.46
N MET A 95 -0.43 -4.14 14.13
CA MET A 95 -0.31 -5.27 15.06
C MET A 95 1.15 -5.74 15.25
N VAL A 96 1.88 -6.00 14.17
CA VAL A 96 3.21 -6.63 14.24
C VAL A 96 4.31 -5.63 14.58
N ALA A 97 4.20 -4.40 14.08
CA ALA A 97 5.25 -3.39 14.16
C ALA A 97 4.94 -2.28 15.18
N ALA A 98 3.67 -1.96 15.46
CA ALA A 98 3.31 -0.94 16.47
C ALA A 98 2.70 -1.53 17.75
N GLY A 99 2.49 -2.85 17.82
CA GLY A 99 2.04 -3.53 19.04
C GLY A 99 0.56 -3.31 19.40
N PHE A 100 -0.28 -2.95 18.43
CA PHE A 100 -1.72 -2.79 18.67
C PHE A 100 -2.32 -4.09 19.19
N SER A 101 -3.14 -3.98 20.24
CA SER A 101 -4.01 -5.06 20.70
C SER A 101 -5.03 -5.44 19.62
N GLY A 102 -5.62 -6.62 19.72
CA GLY A 102 -6.68 -7.05 18.79
C GLY A 102 -7.87 -6.08 18.74
N GLY A 103 -8.20 -5.45 19.88
CA GLY A 103 -9.23 -4.42 19.97
C GLY A 103 -8.87 -3.15 19.22
N GLU A 104 -7.65 -2.65 19.39
CA GLU A 104 -7.16 -1.47 18.67
C GLU A 104 -7.04 -1.71 17.17
N ALA A 105 -6.58 -2.90 16.75
CA ALA A 105 -6.51 -3.28 15.35
C ALA A 105 -7.90 -3.31 14.69
N ASP A 106 -8.93 -3.80 15.38
CA ASP A 106 -10.30 -3.78 14.86
C ASP A 106 -10.90 -2.36 14.82
N GLN A 107 -10.58 -1.50 15.80
CA GLN A 107 -10.94 -0.08 15.74
C GLN A 107 -10.26 0.62 14.55
N LEU A 108 -8.96 0.37 14.33
CA LEU A 108 -8.22 0.88 13.17
C LEU A 108 -8.83 0.39 11.86
N ARG A 109 -9.17 -0.90 11.76
CA ARG A 109 -9.85 -1.47 10.58
C ARG A 109 -11.15 -0.75 10.25
N ARG A 110 -12.00 -0.49 11.25
CA ARG A 110 -13.24 0.29 11.06
C ARG A 110 -12.97 1.72 10.60
N ALA A 111 -11.95 2.38 11.16
CA ALA A 111 -11.57 3.73 10.77
C ALA A 111 -11.04 3.79 9.32
N VAL A 112 -10.17 2.86 8.93
CA VAL A 112 -9.67 2.75 7.55
C VAL A 112 -10.79 2.48 6.55
N ALA A 113 -11.78 1.64 6.91
CA ALA A 113 -12.94 1.37 6.06
C ALA A 113 -13.88 2.58 5.89
N SER A 114 -13.90 3.48 6.88
CA SER A 114 -14.79 4.65 6.92
C SER A 114 -14.09 5.98 6.63
N TRP A 115 -12.83 5.95 6.17
CA TRP A 115 -11.94 7.10 6.05
C TRP A 115 -12.59 8.32 5.35
N LYS A 116 -13.37 8.11 4.28
CA LYS A 116 -14.05 9.21 3.58
C LYS A 116 -15.21 9.88 4.34
N LYS A 117 -15.76 9.25 5.39
CA LYS A 117 -16.97 9.71 6.07
C LYS A 117 -16.71 10.43 7.39
N ASN A 118 -15.76 9.94 8.20
CA ASN A 118 -15.73 10.29 9.63
C ASN A 118 -14.40 10.86 10.17
N GLY A 119 -13.32 10.94 9.37
CA GLY A 119 -12.05 11.54 9.81
C GLY A 119 -11.31 10.81 10.95
N ASP A 120 -11.80 9.64 11.34
CA ASP A 120 -11.44 8.94 12.57
C ASP A 120 -10.09 8.19 12.50
N LEU A 121 -9.39 8.25 11.37
CA LEU A 121 -8.07 7.62 11.19
C LEU A 121 -6.96 8.41 11.88
N ALA A 122 -7.09 9.75 11.92
CA ALA A 122 -6.09 10.66 12.50
C ALA A 122 -5.79 10.37 13.97
N LYS A 123 -6.78 9.87 14.74
CA LYS A 123 -6.60 9.54 16.16
C LYS A 123 -5.64 8.37 16.41
N PHE A 124 -5.43 7.50 15.42
CA PHE A 124 -4.50 6.38 15.54
C PHE A 124 -3.06 6.77 15.21
N ARG A 125 -2.84 7.94 14.60
CA ARG A 125 -1.50 8.43 14.22
C ARG A 125 -0.53 8.42 15.40
N PRO A 126 -0.85 9.01 16.57
CA PRO A 126 0.09 9.05 17.69
C PRO A 126 0.45 7.65 18.18
N ASN A 127 -0.56 6.78 18.38
CA ASN A 127 -0.32 5.42 18.87
C ASN A 127 0.49 4.59 17.88
N LEU A 128 0.22 4.72 16.57
CA LEU A 128 0.95 4.02 15.54
C LEU A 128 2.41 4.47 15.48
N ILE A 129 2.65 5.78 15.44
CA ILE A 129 4.01 6.33 15.38
C ILE A 129 4.79 6.01 16.65
N ASN A 130 4.20 6.22 17.83
CA ASN A 130 4.87 5.92 19.10
C ASN A 130 5.19 4.43 19.23
N GLY A 131 4.24 3.54 18.89
CA GLY A 131 4.47 2.10 18.94
C GLY A 131 5.56 1.63 17.98
N LEU A 132 5.68 2.26 16.81
CA LEU A 132 6.78 2.01 15.88
C LEU A 132 8.12 2.54 16.45
N GLN A 133 8.15 3.75 17.01
CA GLN A 133 9.38 4.30 17.57
C GLN A 133 9.88 3.52 18.80
N GLU A 134 8.98 3.10 19.70
CA GLU A 134 9.31 2.26 20.86
C GLU A 134 9.91 0.90 20.46
N ARG A 135 9.59 0.43 19.26
CA ARG A 135 10.12 -0.82 18.67
C ARG A 135 11.32 -0.59 17.75
N GLY A 136 11.89 0.62 17.76
CA GLY A 136 13.14 0.95 17.08
C GLY A 136 13.01 1.35 15.61
N TYR A 137 11.79 1.57 15.11
CA TYR A 137 11.59 2.05 13.74
C TYR A 137 11.85 3.55 13.63
N ASP A 138 12.43 3.98 12.51
CA ASP A 138 12.69 5.39 12.26
C ASP A 138 11.38 6.19 12.05
N LEU A 139 11.38 7.46 12.46
CA LEU A 139 10.19 8.32 12.37
C LEU A 139 9.73 8.49 10.92
N ALA A 140 10.65 8.63 9.97
CA ALA A 140 10.30 8.80 8.56
C ALA A 140 9.58 7.56 8.00
N PHE A 141 9.91 6.37 8.47
CA PHE A 141 9.24 5.11 8.15
C PHE A 141 7.87 5.08 8.81
N ALA A 142 7.77 5.43 10.10
CA ALA A 142 6.49 5.50 10.80
C ALA A 142 5.50 6.46 10.14
N GLU A 143 5.97 7.63 9.70
CA GLU A 143 5.17 8.61 8.96
C GLU A 143 4.78 8.15 7.56
N ARG A 144 5.57 7.27 6.92
CA ARG A 144 5.22 6.69 5.62
C ARG A 144 4.19 5.56 5.73
N ILE A 145 4.05 4.93 6.89
CA ILE A 145 3.05 3.88 7.13
C ILE A 145 1.67 4.46 7.45
N PHE A 146 1.62 5.63 8.07
CA PHE A 146 0.36 6.34 8.39
C PHE A 146 -0.22 7.08 7.19
#